data_AF-A0A756X3F4-F1
#
_entry.id   AF-A0A756X3F4-F1
#
_cell.length_a   1.000
_cell.length_b   1.000
_cell.length_c   1.000
_cell.angle_alpha   90.00
_cell.angle_beta   90.00
_cell.angle_gamma   90.00
#
_symmetry.space_group_name_H-M   'P 1'
#
loop_
_entity.id
_entity.type
_entity.pdbx_description
1 polymer ?
#
loop_
_entity_poly.entity_id
_entity_poly.type
_entity_poly.pdbx_seq_one_letter_code
_entity_poly.pdbx_strand_id
1 'polypeptide(L)' 'VAGVAFLYGAWMIFDTLAFGNAVRGYPSLLVSILFLGGIQLIGIGVLGEYIGRIYIETKARPKYIIKKVGQIK' A
#
# COMPACT_ATOMS: atom_id res chain seq x y z
N VAL A 1 -1.32 -3.60 -8.42
CA VAL A 1 -0.03 -4.29 -8.15
C VAL A 1 -0.21 -5.42 -7.14
N ALA A 2 -0.63 -5.15 -5.90
CA ALA A 2 -0.86 -6.20 -4.88
C ALA A 2 -1.87 -7.29 -5.31
N GLY A 3 -3.01 -6.92 -5.91
CA GLY A 3 -3.99 -7.90 -6.41
C GLY A 3 -3.47 -8.77 -7.57
N VAL A 4 -2.63 -8.21 -8.44
CA VAL A 4 -2.02 -8.96 -9.57
C VAL A 4 -0.97 -9.94 -9.06
N ALA A 5 -0.17 -9.55 -8.07
CA ALA A 5 0.77 -10.42 -7.38
C ALA A 5 0.07 -11.61 -6.69
N PHE A 6 -1.05 -11.34 -6.01
CA PHE A 6 -1.81 -12.37 -5.31
C PHE A 6 -2.43 -13.39 -6.27
N LEU A 7 -2.99 -12.91 -7.39
CA LEU A 7 -3.54 -13.77 -8.45
C LEU A 7 -2.48 -14.64 -9.09
N TYR A 8 -1.30 -14.08 -9.38
CA TYR A 8 -0.19 -14.84 -9.97
C TYR A 8 0.37 -15.89 -8.99
N GLY A 9 0.50 -15.54 -7.71
CA GLY A 9 0.90 -16.48 -6.67
C GLY A 9 -0.10 -17.64 -6.50
N ALA A 10 -1.41 -17.34 -6.51
CA ALA A 10 -2.46 -18.36 -6.43
C ALA A 10 -2.47 -19.29 -7.64
N TRP A 11 -2.33 -18.75 -8.85
CA TRP A 11 -2.24 -19.53 -10.09
C TRP A 11 -1.05 -20.49 -10.07
N MET A 12 0.12 -20.02 -9.63
CA MET A 12 1.34 -20.82 -9.58
C MET A 12 1.32 -21.90 -8.48
N ILE A 13 0.68 -21.64 -7.33
CA ILE A 13 0.44 -22.67 -6.30
C ILE A 13 -0.45 -23.78 -6.88
N PHE A 14 -1.50 -23.39 -7.61
CA PHE A 14 -2.40 -24.34 -8.24
C PHE A 14 -1.68 -25.20 -9.30
N ASP A 15 -0.86 -24.57 -10.14
CA ASP A 15 -0.05 -25.24 -11.17
C ASP A 15 0.98 -26.21 -10.56
N THR A 16 1.65 -25.79 -9.49
CA THR A 16 2.59 -26.61 -8.71
C THR A 16 1.92 -27.86 -8.13
N LEU A 17 0.69 -27.73 -7.62
CA LEU A 17 -0.05 -28.81 -6.97
C LEU A 17 -0.65 -29.79 -8.00
N ALA A 18 -1.06 -29.29 -9.18
CA ALA A 18 -1.72 -30.08 -10.21
C ALA A 18 -0.75 -30.81 -11.17
N PHE A 19 0.35 -30.18 -11.57
CA PHE A 19 1.25 -30.72 -12.61
C PHE A 19 2.64 -31.13 -12.12
N GLY A 20 3.03 -30.72 -10.91
CA GLY A 20 4.37 -30.96 -10.36
C GLY A 20 5.43 -30.09 -11.05
N ASN A 21 6.25 -29.38 -10.26
CA ASN A 21 7.19 -28.39 -10.80
C ASN A 21 8.32 -28.99 -11.64
N ALA A 22 8.53 -28.41 -12.83
CA ALA A 22 9.72 -28.65 -13.63
C ALA A 22 11.02 -28.07 -13.01
N VAL A 23 10.92 -27.06 -12.13
CA VAL A 23 12.07 -26.40 -11.48
C VAL A 23 11.84 -26.31 -9.97
N ARG A 24 12.59 -27.11 -9.20
CA ARG A 24 12.50 -27.14 -7.73
C ARG A 24 12.95 -25.77 -7.16
N GLY A 25 12.19 -25.22 -6.23
CA GLY A 25 12.54 -23.99 -5.50
C GLY A 25 11.99 -22.68 -6.10
N TYR A 26 11.50 -22.69 -7.34
CA TYR A 26 10.90 -21.51 -7.97
C TYR A 26 9.63 -21.00 -7.25
N PRO A 27 8.68 -21.86 -6.82
CA PRO A 27 7.48 -21.37 -6.15
C PRO A 27 7.77 -20.74 -4.79
N SER A 28 8.69 -21.32 -4.00
CA SER A 28 9.08 -20.79 -2.70
C SER A 28 9.77 -19.43 -2.82
N LEU A 29 10.66 -19.27 -3.81
CA LEU A 29 11.33 -17.98 -4.08
C LEU A 29 10.31 -16.89 -4.41
N LEU A 30 9.35 -17.21 -5.28
CA LEU A 30 8.35 -16.26 -5.73
C LEU A 30 7.39 -15.86 -4.60
N VAL A 31 6.92 -16.82 -3.80
CA VAL A 31 6.10 -16.54 -2.60
C VAL A 31 6.85 -15.64 -1.63
N SER A 32 8.14 -15.88 -1.36
CA SER A 32 8.95 -15.04 -0.47
C SER A 32 9.08 -13.61 -1.01
N ILE A 33 9.35 -13.43 -2.30
CA ILE A 33 9.48 -12.09 -2.92
C ILE A 33 8.14 -11.35 -2.84
N LEU A 34 7.03 -12.00 -3.17
CA LEU A 34 5.71 -11.39 -3.12
C LEU A 34 5.31 -11.01 -1.68
N PHE A 35 5.59 -11.87 -0.70
CA PHE A 35 5.31 -11.61 0.70
C PHE A 35 6.10 -10.40 1.22
N LEU A 36 7.41 -10.35 0.95
CA LEU A 36 8.26 -9.22 1.32
C LEU A 36 7.81 -7.94 0.61
N GLY A 37 7.47 -8.01 -0.68
CA GLY A 37 6.93 -6.89 -1.43
C GLY A 37 5.60 -6.38 -0.86
N GLY A 38 4.73 -7.27 -0.40
CA GLY A 38 3.47 -6.92 0.27
C GLY A 38 3.70 -6.14 1.57
N ILE A 39 4.61 -6.62 2.42
CA ILE A 39 4.96 -5.94 3.68
C ILE A 39 5.56 -4.55 3.41
N GLN A 40 6.44 -4.43 2.40
CA GLN A 40 7.03 -3.16 2.02
C GLN A 40 5.98 -2.15 1.56
N LEU A 41 4.99 -2.58 0.76
CA LEU A 41 3.90 -1.71 0.31
C LEU A 41 3.03 -1.22 1.48
N ILE A 42 2.75 -2.09 2.45
CA ILE A 42 2.04 -1.69 3.68
C ILE A 42 2.84 -0.62 4.43
N GLY A 43 4.15 -0.84 4.60
CA GLY A 43 5.03 0.13 5.25
C GLY A 43 5.04 1.49 4.56
N ILE A 44 5.14 1.53 3.23
CA ILE A 44 5.07 2.77 2.45
C ILE A 44 3.69 3.44 2.58
N GLY A 45 2.61 2.66 2.63
CA GLY A 45 1.25 3.17 2.85
C GLY A 45 1.12 3.93 4.17
N VAL A 46 1.60 3.33 5.26
CA VAL A 46 1.60 3.97 6.59
C VAL A 46 2.48 5.22 6.60
N LEU A 47 3.70 5.13 6.06
CA LEU A 47 4.61 6.28 5.96
C LEU A 47 3.98 7.44 5.17
N GLY A 48 3.27 7.14 4.08
CA GLY A 48 2.57 8.15 3.28
C GLY A 48 1.49 8.89 4.07
N GLU A 49 0.74 8.19 4.92
CA GLU A 49 -0.28 8.80 5.78
C GLU A 49 0.35 9.73 6.83
N TYR A 50 1.46 9.30 7.44
CA TYR A 50 2.22 10.12 8.40
C TYR A 50 2.80 11.37 7.73
N ILE A 51 3.41 11.23 6.55
CA ILE A 51 3.94 12.36 5.78
C ILE A 51 2.80 13.32 5.40
N GLY A 52 1.64 12.80 5.00
CA GLY A 52 0.46 13.61 4.71
C GLY A 52 0.00 14.44 5.90
N ARG A 53 -0.02 13.85 7.11
CA ARG A 53 -0.32 14.58 8.35
C ARG A 53 0.72 15.65 8.67
N ILE A 54 2.00 15.33 8.55
CA ILE A 54 3.09 16.31 8.75
C ILE A 54 2.96 17.47 7.76
N TYR A 55 2.64 17.19 6.49
CA TYR A 55 2.43 18.21 5.49
C TYR A 55 1.25 19.14 5.85
N ILE A 56 0.14 18.60 6.34
CA ILE A 56 -1.00 19.42 6.78
C ILE A 56 -0.63 20.30 7.98
N GLU A 57 0.10 19.74 8.95
CA GLU A 57 0.52 20.46 10.15
C GLU A 57 1.52 21.59 9.82
N THR A 58 2.50 21.30 8.98
CA THR A 58 3.54 22.27 8.57
C THR A 58 3.00 23.38 7.66
N LYS A 59 1.90 23.16 6.94
CA LYS A 59 1.32 24.15 6.02
C LYS A 59 0.79 25.39 6.72
N ALA A 60 0.54 25.33 8.04
CA ALA A 60 0.05 26.42 8.89
C ALA A 60 -1.11 27.21 8.25
N ARG A 61 -1.95 26.56 7.43
CA ARG A 61 -3.03 27.24 6.72
C ARG A 61 -4.17 27.55 7.69
N PRO A 62 -4.62 28.82 7.80
CA PRO A 62 -5.78 29.15 8.61
C PRO A 62 -7.00 28.36 8.12
N LYS A 63 -7.67 27.67 9.05
CA LYS A 63 -8.81 26.78 8.75
C LYS A 63 -9.99 27.50 8.10
N TYR A 64 -10.10 28.81 8.32
CA TYR A 64 -11.12 29.66 7.73
C TYR A 64 -10.61 31.11 7.67
N ILE A 65 -11.11 31.86 6.69
CA ILE A 65 -10.89 33.30 6.57
C ILE A 65 -12.25 33.96 6.83
N ILE A 66 -12.39 34.69 7.94
CA ILE A 66 -13.64 35.38 8.27
C ILE A 66 -13.74 36.64 7.42
N LYS A 67 -14.76 36.71 6.55
CA LYS A 67 -15.05 37.88 5.72
C LYS A 67 -16.11 38.74 6.41
N LYS A 68 -15.68 39.48 7.45
CA LYS A 68 -16.50 40.38 8.32
C LYS A 68 -17.62 39.70 9.12
N VAL A 69 -17.58 39.88 10.43
CA VAL A 69 -18.74 39.69 11.32
C VAL A 69 -19.58 40.96 11.23
N GLY A 70 -20.81 40.84 10.74
CA GLY A 70 -21.79 41.93 10.76
C GLY A 70 -22.09 42.31 12.21
N GLN A 71 -21.67 43.50 12.62
CA GLN A 71 -22.05 44.10 13.89
C GLN A 71 -23.55 44.44 13.81
N ILE A 72 -24.39 43.67 14.48
CA ILE A 72 -25.79 44.01 14.68
C ILE A 72 -25.79 45.07 15.80
N LYS A 73 -26.15 46.30 15.45
CA LYS A 73 -26.50 47.36 16.39
C LYS A 73 -27.85 47.06 17.03
#